data_AF-A0A352WQZ6-F1
#
_entry.id   AF-A0A352WQZ6-F1
#
_cell.length_a   1.000
_cell.length_b   1.000
_cell.length_c   1.000
_cell.angle_alpha   90.00
_cell.angle_beta   90.00
_cell.angle_gamma   90.00
#
_symmetry.space_group_name_H-M   'P 1'
#
loop_
_entity.id
_entity.type
_entity.pdbx_description
1 polymer ?
#
loop_
_entity_poly.entity_id
_entity_poly.type
_entity_poly.pdbx_seq_one_letter_code
_entity_poly.pdbx_strand_id
1 'polypeptide(L)'
;YGTYNLGRTITHEVGHYLLLNHPWANGGCSSNDNVADTPVTSEPIYGCPSGQTIVNCTDPVLWPSYMDYCDDACLFMFSAGQVTRMENYVTSSLQNLLTNAVTACQTLCEADCGCTDPDACNYDATAANDDGSCDYSCLGCTDPTACNYDPNATQNDGSCVFPPEGFPCDCSLDFPFEILNAGTGVGISETVEATAANPISSLSIEVEYADVVGGSWAGDLLLGLCDPAGTCIEIGGYNMTYGYTDAGGWPGEWGGESAGTYTATIDLSSFGLTGSGDWSIELTNGWTSTTATASWTGTFTIDGLCPGVNGPDVEGCTDDLACNYNAAATIDNGACVYATGCDSCSGAT
;
A
#
# COMPACT_ATOMS: atom_id res chain seq x y z
N TYR A 1 -27.92 -15.25 9.65
CA TYR A 1 -27.81 -15.07 8.19
C TYR A 1 -27.18 -16.34 7.64
N GLY A 2 -27.82 -16.97 6.65
CA GLY A 2 -27.45 -18.31 6.19
C GLY A 2 -26.15 -18.30 5.37
N THR A 3 -25.45 -19.44 5.37
CA THR A 3 -24.16 -19.66 4.71
C THR A 3 -24.18 -19.51 3.19
N TYR A 4 -25.35 -19.65 2.56
CA TYR A 4 -25.56 -19.58 1.10
C TYR A 4 -26.61 -18.51 0.77
N ASN A 5 -26.21 -17.23 0.82
CA ASN A 5 -27.13 -16.10 0.72
C ASN A 5 -26.64 -14.92 -0.14
N LEU A 6 -25.57 -15.09 -0.93
CA LEU A 6 -25.03 -14.08 -1.85
C LEU A 6 -25.22 -14.48 -3.32
N GLY A 7 -26.03 -15.50 -3.58
CA GLY A 7 -26.37 -15.96 -4.92
C GLY A 7 -25.27 -16.77 -5.59
N ARG A 8 -24.25 -17.26 -4.86
CA ARG A 8 -23.18 -18.06 -5.49
C ARG A 8 -23.64 -19.46 -5.87
N THR A 9 -24.68 -19.97 -5.22
CA THR A 9 -25.38 -21.18 -5.68
C THR A 9 -25.83 -21.04 -7.14
N ILE A 10 -26.48 -19.94 -7.54
CA ILE A 10 -26.90 -19.81 -8.95
C ILE A 10 -25.70 -19.63 -9.88
N THR A 11 -24.64 -18.93 -9.46
CA THR A 11 -23.39 -18.82 -10.23
C THR A 11 -22.76 -20.19 -10.48
N HIS A 12 -22.71 -21.05 -9.46
CA HIS A 12 -22.22 -22.43 -9.54
C HIS A 12 -23.04 -23.27 -10.53
N GLU A 13 -24.36 -23.26 -10.41
CA GLU A 13 -25.25 -24.02 -11.29
C GLU A 13 -25.21 -23.52 -12.74
N VAL A 14 -25.03 -22.21 -12.95
CA VAL A 14 -24.82 -21.64 -14.29
C VAL A 14 -23.48 -22.10 -14.87
N GLY A 15 -22.44 -22.25 -14.05
CA GLY A 15 -21.18 -22.89 -14.47
C GLY A 15 -21.41 -24.29 -15.05
N HIS A 16 -22.19 -25.14 -14.36
CA HIS A 16 -22.58 -26.46 -14.88
C HIS A 16 -23.39 -26.38 -16.17
N TYR A 17 -24.35 -25.46 -16.23
CA TYR A 17 -25.13 -25.22 -17.44
C TYR A 17 -24.22 -24.86 -18.64
N LEU A 18 -23.12 -24.17 -18.38
CA LEU A 18 -22.11 -23.76 -19.36
C LEU A 18 -20.94 -24.75 -19.51
N LEU A 19 -21.15 -26.02 -19.17
CA LEU A 19 -20.20 -27.14 -19.36
C LEU A 19 -18.97 -27.12 -18.44
N LEU A 20 -19.03 -26.45 -17.29
CA LEU A 20 -18.04 -26.64 -16.24
C LEU A 20 -18.38 -27.86 -15.39
N ASN A 21 -17.34 -28.61 -15.01
CA ASN A 21 -17.44 -29.68 -14.02
C ASN A 21 -16.84 -29.19 -12.71
N HIS A 22 -17.13 -29.89 -11.61
CA HIS A 22 -16.35 -29.70 -10.39
C HIS A 22 -14.90 -30.10 -10.61
N PRO A 23 -13.91 -29.46 -9.96
CA PRO A 23 -12.49 -29.80 -10.06
C PRO A 23 -12.15 -31.27 -9.75
N TRP A 24 -12.96 -31.93 -8.89
CA TRP A 24 -12.84 -33.36 -8.59
C TRP A 24 -13.55 -34.28 -9.57
N ALA A 25 -14.38 -33.70 -10.46
CA ALA A 25 -15.20 -34.27 -11.53
C ALA A 25 -16.14 -35.43 -11.16
N ASN A 26 -15.62 -36.48 -10.52
CA ASN A 26 -16.25 -37.59 -9.77
C ASN A 26 -15.26 -38.79 -9.60
N GLY A 27 -13.95 -38.60 -9.80
CA GLY A 27 -12.97 -39.69 -9.90
C GLY A 27 -11.73 -39.53 -9.02
N GLY A 28 -11.81 -38.68 -7.98
CA GLY A 28 -10.67 -38.37 -7.12
C GLY A 28 -9.51 -37.73 -7.90
N CYS A 29 -8.28 -37.90 -7.40
CA CYS A 29 -7.04 -37.38 -8.03
C CYS A 29 -6.69 -37.97 -9.42
N SER A 30 -7.58 -38.78 -10.00
CA SER A 30 -7.39 -39.42 -11.30
C SER A 30 -8.30 -38.88 -12.40
N SER A 31 -9.18 -37.95 -12.06
CA SER A 31 -10.11 -37.29 -12.99
C SER A 31 -10.02 -35.78 -12.80
N ASN A 32 -10.08 -35.03 -13.89
CA ASN A 32 -10.08 -33.56 -13.85
C ASN A 32 -11.37 -33.01 -14.44
N ASP A 33 -11.59 -31.71 -14.27
CA ASP A 33 -12.76 -31.00 -14.80
C ASP A 33 -12.64 -30.65 -16.31
N ASN A 34 -11.55 -31.08 -16.96
CA ASN A 34 -11.14 -30.72 -18.32
C ASN A 34 -10.83 -29.23 -18.50
N VAL A 35 -10.33 -28.58 -17.44
CA VAL A 35 -9.75 -27.25 -17.47
C VAL A 35 -8.30 -27.36 -16.96
N ALA A 36 -7.35 -26.71 -17.64
CA ALA A 36 -5.93 -26.96 -17.40
C ALA A 36 -5.35 -26.14 -16.23
N ASP A 37 -5.96 -24.97 -15.96
CA ASP A 37 -5.55 -24.05 -14.90
C ASP A 37 -6.38 -24.22 -13.61
N THR A 38 -7.15 -25.30 -13.52
CA THR A 38 -7.88 -25.77 -12.34
C THR A 38 -7.17 -27.01 -11.80
N PRO A 39 -6.40 -26.88 -10.71
CA PRO A 39 -5.73 -28.02 -10.10
C PRO A 39 -6.74 -29.11 -9.69
N VAL A 40 -6.36 -30.38 -9.91
CA VAL A 40 -7.22 -31.52 -9.60
C VAL A 40 -7.40 -31.66 -8.09
N THR A 41 -8.64 -31.87 -7.66
CA THR A 41 -8.96 -32.16 -6.26
C THR A 41 -9.59 -33.55 -6.14
N SER A 42 -9.45 -34.22 -5.00
CA SER A 42 -10.12 -35.51 -4.78
C SER A 42 -11.56 -35.39 -4.30
N GLU A 43 -11.89 -34.25 -3.71
CA GLU A 43 -13.11 -34.01 -2.96
C GLU A 43 -13.45 -32.51 -2.91
N PRO A 44 -14.73 -32.16 -2.68
CA PRO A 44 -15.16 -30.79 -2.44
C PRO A 44 -14.57 -30.21 -1.15
N ILE A 45 -14.33 -28.91 -1.17
CA ILE A 45 -13.95 -28.09 -0.03
C ILE A 45 -15.18 -27.31 0.43
N TYR A 46 -15.41 -27.29 1.74
CA TYR A 46 -16.54 -26.60 2.38
C TYR A 46 -16.05 -25.49 3.30
N GLY A 47 -16.92 -24.54 3.62
CA GLY A 47 -16.61 -23.44 4.54
C GLY A 47 -15.86 -22.30 3.86
N CYS A 48 -15.15 -21.52 4.67
CA CYS A 48 -14.31 -20.41 4.22
C CYS A 48 -12.88 -20.55 4.75
N PRO A 49 -12.01 -21.31 4.06
CA PRO A 49 -10.64 -21.49 4.50
C PRO A 49 -9.82 -20.22 4.24
N SER A 50 -9.76 -19.31 5.22
CA SER A 50 -8.91 -18.12 5.16
C SER A 50 -7.49 -18.40 5.68
N GLY A 51 -6.47 -17.92 4.96
CA GLY A 51 -5.09 -17.86 5.46
C GLY A 51 -4.29 -19.18 5.41
N GLN A 52 -4.76 -20.19 4.66
CA GLN A 52 -4.03 -21.45 4.48
C GLN A 52 -4.02 -21.89 3.02
N THR A 53 -2.85 -22.25 2.49
CA THR A 53 -2.73 -22.96 1.22
C THR A 53 -3.25 -24.38 1.41
N ILE A 54 -4.45 -24.66 0.89
CA ILE A 54 -4.99 -26.02 0.88
C ILE A 54 -4.39 -26.76 -0.31
N VAL A 55 -3.67 -27.84 -0.03
CA VAL A 55 -3.20 -28.78 -1.06
C VAL A 55 -4.15 -29.97 -1.08
N ASN A 56 -4.66 -30.30 -2.27
CA ASN A 56 -5.48 -31.47 -2.50
C ASN A 56 -4.91 -32.21 -3.71
N CYS A 57 -4.78 -33.54 -3.60
CA CYS A 57 -3.96 -34.35 -4.49
C CYS A 57 -2.48 -33.93 -4.46
N THR A 58 -2.01 -33.18 -5.46
CA THR A 58 -0.59 -32.80 -5.61
C THR A 58 -0.39 -31.30 -5.51
N ASP A 59 -1.39 -30.51 -5.90
CA ASP A 59 -1.25 -29.09 -6.14
C ASP A 59 -2.14 -28.29 -5.17
N PRO A 60 -1.81 -27.01 -4.91
CA PRO A 60 -2.73 -26.09 -4.24
C PRO A 60 -4.05 -26.04 -4.99
N VAL A 61 -5.17 -26.12 -4.27
CA VAL A 61 -6.49 -26.03 -4.86
C VAL A 61 -6.75 -24.63 -5.42
N LEU A 62 -7.59 -24.55 -6.45
CA LEU A 62 -8.08 -23.26 -6.94
C LEU A 62 -9.12 -22.71 -5.96
N TRP A 63 -8.65 -22.13 -4.88
CA TRP A 63 -9.46 -21.32 -3.99
C TRP A 63 -9.34 -19.85 -4.40
N PRO A 64 -10.44 -19.09 -4.53
CA PRO A 64 -11.85 -19.40 -4.24
C PRO A 64 -12.73 -19.58 -5.50
N SER A 65 -12.65 -20.77 -6.12
CA SER A 65 -13.39 -21.08 -7.36
C SER A 65 -14.88 -21.31 -7.13
N TYR A 66 -15.73 -20.71 -7.96
CA TYR A 66 -17.18 -20.95 -7.96
C TYR A 66 -17.56 -22.42 -8.18
N MET A 67 -16.69 -23.25 -8.76
CA MET A 67 -16.95 -24.66 -9.01
C MET A 67 -16.58 -25.58 -7.83
N ASP A 68 -16.28 -25.01 -6.66
CA ASP A 68 -16.16 -25.76 -5.39
C ASP A 68 -17.43 -25.59 -4.51
N TYR A 69 -17.47 -26.20 -3.33
CA TYR A 69 -18.60 -26.19 -2.38
C TYR A 69 -18.38 -25.29 -1.16
N CYS A 70 -17.49 -24.31 -1.27
CA CYS A 70 -17.23 -23.33 -0.24
C CYS A 70 -18.45 -22.43 0.01
N ASP A 71 -18.43 -21.72 1.15
CA ASP A 71 -19.50 -20.80 1.53
C ASP A 71 -19.57 -19.61 0.56
N ASP A 72 -20.77 -19.07 0.33
CA ASP A 72 -21.02 -18.00 -0.66
C ASP A 72 -20.09 -16.77 -0.48
N ALA A 73 -19.77 -16.43 0.77
CA ALA A 73 -18.90 -15.30 1.12
C ALA A 73 -17.46 -15.47 0.62
N CYS A 74 -17.06 -16.68 0.26
CA CYS A 74 -15.69 -17.06 -0.04
C CYS A 74 -15.56 -17.67 -1.42
N LEU A 75 -16.51 -17.38 -2.31
CA LEU A 75 -16.50 -17.72 -3.73
C LEU A 75 -16.55 -16.43 -4.56
N PHE A 76 -15.51 -16.19 -5.35
CA PHE A 76 -15.45 -14.95 -6.15
C PHE A 76 -14.83 -15.07 -7.56
N MET A 77 -14.36 -16.25 -8.01
CA MET A 77 -13.73 -16.35 -9.33
C MET A 77 -14.02 -17.64 -10.12
N PHE A 78 -13.96 -17.50 -11.45
CA PHE A 78 -13.65 -18.58 -12.38
C PHE A 78 -12.20 -18.44 -12.84
N SER A 79 -11.54 -19.54 -13.22
CA SER A 79 -10.24 -19.47 -13.89
C SER A 79 -10.37 -18.99 -15.35
N ALA A 80 -9.28 -18.55 -15.96
CA ALA A 80 -9.28 -18.16 -17.37
C ALA A 80 -9.62 -19.34 -18.29
N GLY A 81 -9.17 -20.55 -17.93
CA GLY A 81 -9.53 -21.78 -18.63
C GLY A 81 -11.00 -22.16 -18.49
N GLN A 82 -11.62 -21.93 -17.32
CA GLN A 82 -13.05 -22.12 -17.12
C GLN A 82 -13.85 -21.15 -18.01
N VAL A 83 -13.46 -19.87 -18.06
CA VAL A 83 -14.09 -18.88 -18.96
C VAL A 83 -13.98 -19.31 -20.42
N THR A 84 -12.78 -19.65 -20.86
CA THR A 84 -12.53 -20.12 -22.25
C THR A 84 -13.41 -21.33 -22.60
N ARG A 85 -13.59 -22.26 -21.66
CA ARG A 85 -14.43 -23.45 -21.87
C ARG A 85 -15.91 -23.08 -22.00
N MET A 86 -16.42 -22.20 -21.15
CA MET A 86 -17.80 -21.72 -21.21
C MET A 86 -18.07 -21.00 -22.53
N GLU A 87 -17.18 -20.08 -22.95
CA GLU A 87 -17.30 -19.34 -24.21
C GLU A 87 -17.31 -20.29 -25.42
N ASN A 88 -16.42 -21.29 -25.44
CA ASN A 88 -16.40 -22.29 -26.49
C ASN A 88 -17.68 -23.12 -26.52
N TYR A 89 -18.27 -23.48 -25.37
CA TYR A 89 -19.54 -24.20 -25.33
C TYR A 89 -20.70 -23.34 -25.82
N VAL A 90 -20.74 -22.07 -25.43
CA VAL A 90 -21.76 -21.12 -25.87
C VAL A 90 -21.72 -20.95 -27.39
N THR A 91 -20.53 -20.73 -27.93
CA THR A 91 -20.33 -20.47 -29.37
C THR A 91 -20.40 -21.71 -30.25
N SER A 92 -20.24 -22.93 -29.70
CA SER A 92 -20.31 -24.17 -30.50
C SER A 92 -21.62 -24.94 -30.36
N SER A 93 -22.20 -24.96 -29.15
CA SER A 93 -23.26 -25.89 -28.78
C SER A 93 -24.54 -25.18 -28.34
N LEU A 94 -24.43 -23.94 -27.85
CA LEU A 94 -25.57 -23.09 -27.50
C LEU A 94 -25.77 -21.95 -28.51
N GLN A 95 -25.33 -22.13 -29.76
CA GLN A 95 -25.55 -21.14 -30.83
C GLN A 95 -27.03 -20.76 -31.00
N ASN A 96 -27.97 -21.61 -30.59
CA ASN A 96 -29.41 -21.29 -30.59
C ASN A 96 -29.82 -20.26 -29.51
N LEU A 97 -29.09 -20.14 -28.40
CA LEU A 97 -29.20 -18.99 -27.49
C LEU A 97 -28.68 -17.73 -28.15
N LEU A 98 -27.61 -17.82 -28.93
CA LEU A 98 -27.06 -16.70 -29.68
C LEU A 98 -27.96 -16.29 -30.86
N THR A 99 -28.55 -17.23 -31.60
CA THR A 99 -29.35 -16.94 -32.81
C THR A 99 -30.81 -16.58 -32.52
N ASN A 100 -31.42 -17.07 -31.43
CA ASN A 100 -32.71 -16.54 -30.96
C ASN A 100 -32.57 -15.22 -30.20
N ALA A 101 -31.38 -14.90 -29.66
CA ALA A 101 -31.07 -13.55 -29.23
C ALA A 101 -30.97 -12.60 -30.44
N VAL A 102 -30.56 -13.05 -31.63
CA VAL A 102 -30.43 -12.16 -32.82
C VAL A 102 -31.78 -11.78 -33.46
N THR A 103 -32.88 -12.48 -33.18
CA THR A 103 -34.20 -12.07 -33.71
C THR A 103 -34.98 -11.14 -32.74
N ALA A 104 -34.58 -11.06 -31.47
CA ALA A 104 -35.08 -10.08 -30.50
C ALA A 104 -34.07 -8.97 -30.17
N CYS A 105 -32.79 -9.19 -30.46
CA CYS A 105 -31.77 -8.17 -30.61
C CYS A 105 -31.77 -7.76 -32.09
N GLN A 106 -32.84 -7.07 -32.50
CA GLN A 106 -32.62 -6.07 -33.53
C GLN A 106 -31.56 -5.12 -32.98
N THR A 107 -30.55 -4.88 -33.81
CA THR A 107 -29.53 -3.86 -33.71
C THR A 107 -30.05 -2.60 -32.99
N LEU A 108 -29.83 -2.50 -31.68
CA LEU A 108 -30.01 -1.22 -30.97
C LEU A 108 -28.93 -0.20 -31.34
N CYS A 109 -27.89 -0.63 -32.06
CA CYS A 109 -26.84 0.23 -32.59
C CYS A 109 -26.99 0.47 -34.11
N GLU A 110 -28.20 0.72 -34.61
CA GLU A 110 -28.40 1.22 -35.98
C GLU A 110 -28.59 2.75 -36.05
N ALA A 111 -28.83 3.42 -34.92
CA ALA A 111 -28.75 4.88 -34.76
C ALA A 111 -28.65 5.26 -33.28
N ASP A 112 -27.90 6.31 -32.96
CA ASP A 112 -27.78 6.92 -31.62
C ASP A 112 -27.12 6.03 -30.54
N CYS A 113 -26.04 5.34 -30.91
CA CYS A 113 -25.14 4.65 -29.97
C CYS A 113 -23.79 5.38 -29.85
N GLY A 114 -23.30 5.46 -28.63
CA GLY A 114 -22.05 6.11 -28.26
C GLY A 114 -21.99 6.24 -26.74
N CYS A 115 -20.91 6.81 -26.20
CA CYS A 115 -20.82 6.99 -24.75
C CYS A 115 -21.90 7.95 -24.24
N THR A 116 -22.77 7.48 -23.35
CA THR A 116 -23.84 8.31 -22.76
C THR A 116 -23.43 8.97 -21.44
N ASP A 117 -22.24 8.68 -20.93
CA ASP A 117 -21.73 9.25 -19.69
C ASP A 117 -21.17 10.67 -19.94
N PRO A 118 -21.77 11.73 -19.36
CA PRO A 118 -21.30 13.10 -19.54
C PRO A 118 -19.90 13.36 -18.99
N ASP A 119 -19.39 12.50 -18.10
CA ASP A 119 -18.07 12.62 -17.49
C ASP A 119 -16.98 11.92 -18.33
N ALA A 120 -17.36 11.16 -19.37
CA ALA A 120 -16.42 10.52 -20.27
C ALA A 120 -15.85 11.47 -21.34
N CYS A 121 -14.62 11.21 -21.75
CA CYS A 121 -13.86 11.97 -22.74
C CYS A 121 -14.47 11.95 -24.14
N ASN A 122 -15.17 10.86 -24.47
CA ASN A 122 -15.87 10.68 -25.74
C ASN A 122 -17.40 10.71 -25.56
N TYR A 123 -17.90 11.40 -24.53
CA TYR A 123 -19.32 11.64 -24.34
C TYR A 123 -20.00 12.10 -25.63
N ASP A 124 -21.05 11.38 -26.02
CA ASP A 124 -21.90 11.71 -27.16
C ASP A 124 -23.29 12.09 -26.67
N ALA A 125 -23.59 13.40 -26.66
CA ALA A 125 -24.90 13.92 -26.28
C ALA A 125 -26.04 13.50 -27.23
N THR A 126 -25.72 12.94 -28.39
CA THR A 126 -26.69 12.38 -29.33
C THR A 126 -26.91 10.88 -29.14
N ALA A 127 -26.05 10.20 -28.38
CA ALA A 127 -26.26 8.82 -28.01
C ALA A 127 -27.46 8.69 -27.07
N ALA A 128 -28.41 7.83 -27.44
CA ALA A 128 -29.53 7.43 -26.60
C ALA A 128 -29.22 6.13 -25.83
N ASN A 129 -28.23 5.36 -26.28
CA ASN A 129 -27.84 4.09 -25.71
C ASN A 129 -26.32 3.99 -25.60
N ASP A 130 -25.84 3.62 -24.42
CA ASP A 130 -24.42 3.33 -24.19
C ASP A 130 -23.99 2.06 -24.95
N ASP A 131 -22.93 2.15 -25.73
CA ASP A 131 -22.31 1.04 -26.45
C ASP A 131 -21.07 0.47 -25.74
N GLY A 132 -20.75 0.99 -24.54
CA GLY A 132 -19.57 0.62 -23.76
C GLY A 132 -18.28 1.24 -24.29
N SER A 133 -18.36 2.21 -25.21
CA SER A 133 -17.18 2.88 -25.76
C SER A 133 -16.62 3.98 -24.88
N CYS A 134 -17.25 4.31 -23.74
CA CYS A 134 -16.83 5.39 -22.85
C CYS A 134 -15.33 5.34 -22.51
N ASP A 135 -14.64 6.40 -22.90
CA ASP A 135 -13.22 6.63 -22.69
C ASP A 135 -13.05 7.61 -21.52
N TYR A 136 -12.25 7.23 -20.53
CA TYR A 136 -11.93 8.06 -19.37
C TYR A 136 -10.45 8.43 -19.31
N SER A 137 -9.67 8.13 -20.36
CA SER A 137 -8.22 8.33 -20.39
C SER A 137 -7.78 9.80 -20.33
N CYS A 138 -8.70 10.73 -20.57
CA CYS A 138 -8.45 12.16 -20.42
C CYS A 138 -8.73 12.69 -19.01
N LEU A 139 -9.28 11.85 -18.11
CA LEU A 139 -9.50 12.17 -16.71
C LEU A 139 -8.21 11.93 -15.92
N GLY A 140 -7.86 12.87 -15.07
CA GLY A 140 -6.74 12.76 -14.14
C GLY A 140 -6.36 14.11 -13.56
N CYS A 141 -5.31 14.17 -12.76
CA CYS A 141 -4.88 15.45 -12.22
C CYS A 141 -4.23 16.33 -13.31
N THR A 142 -4.86 17.47 -13.61
CA THR A 142 -4.37 18.42 -14.63
C THR A 142 -3.49 19.53 -14.06
N ASP A 143 -3.23 19.54 -12.76
CA ASP A 143 -2.44 20.59 -12.11
C ASP A 143 -0.96 20.18 -12.06
N PRO A 144 -0.04 20.91 -12.73
CA PRO A 144 1.39 20.56 -12.76
C PRO A 144 2.09 20.74 -11.41
N THR A 145 1.43 21.32 -10.41
CA THR A 145 1.94 21.44 -9.04
C THR A 145 1.51 20.29 -8.11
N ALA A 146 0.63 19.40 -8.58
CA ALA A 146 0.23 18.21 -7.87
C ALA A 146 1.22 17.05 -8.09
N CYS A 147 1.33 16.18 -7.09
CA CYS A 147 2.25 15.03 -7.06
C CYS A 147 1.83 13.90 -7.99
N ASN A 148 0.55 13.81 -8.32
CA ASN A 148 0.02 12.84 -9.28
C ASN A 148 -0.41 13.52 -10.60
N TYR A 149 0.21 14.64 -10.96
CA TYR A 149 -0.02 15.31 -12.24
C TYR A 149 0.11 14.33 -13.41
N ASP A 150 -0.93 14.23 -14.24
CA ASP A 150 -0.91 13.46 -15.48
C ASP A 150 -0.85 14.43 -16.68
N PRO A 151 0.26 14.47 -17.44
CA PRO A 151 0.37 15.34 -18.61
C PRO A 151 -0.57 14.94 -19.76
N ASN A 152 -1.18 13.76 -19.73
CA ASN A 152 -2.16 13.31 -20.72
C ASN A 152 -3.60 13.62 -20.31
N ALA A 153 -3.84 13.94 -19.03
CA ALA A 153 -5.16 14.35 -18.57
C ALA A 153 -5.51 15.73 -19.16
N THR A 154 -6.69 15.82 -19.77
CA THR A 154 -7.24 17.09 -20.28
C THR A 154 -8.40 17.59 -19.43
N GLN A 155 -8.93 16.75 -18.54
CA GLN A 155 -10.02 17.06 -17.62
C GLN A 155 -9.65 16.63 -16.20
N ASN A 156 -9.88 17.54 -15.24
CA ASN A 156 -9.58 17.29 -13.84
C ASN A 156 -10.71 16.47 -13.20
N ASP A 157 -10.36 15.32 -12.64
CA ASP A 157 -11.30 14.41 -11.95
C ASP A 157 -11.33 14.60 -10.42
N GLY A 158 -10.63 15.60 -9.91
CA GLY A 158 -10.48 15.86 -8.48
C GLY A 158 -9.47 14.95 -7.78
N SER A 159 -8.73 14.11 -8.49
CA SER A 159 -7.73 13.21 -7.91
C SER A 159 -6.44 13.92 -7.47
N CYS A 160 -6.26 15.21 -7.75
CA CYS A 160 -5.01 15.92 -7.46
C CYS A 160 -4.59 15.82 -5.98
N VAL A 161 -3.41 15.24 -5.76
CA VAL A 161 -2.72 15.17 -4.48
C VAL A 161 -1.62 16.21 -4.49
N PHE A 162 -1.70 17.21 -3.60
CA PHE A 162 -0.69 18.25 -3.49
C PHE A 162 0.30 17.94 -2.37
N PRO A 163 1.57 18.34 -2.49
CA PRO A 163 2.49 18.24 -1.37
C PRO A 163 2.08 19.24 -0.27
N PRO A 164 2.52 19.06 0.98
CA PRO A 164 2.40 20.09 2.00
C PRO A 164 3.03 21.41 1.55
N GLU A 165 2.47 22.53 2.00
CA GLU A 165 2.99 23.86 1.65
C GLU A 165 4.49 23.96 1.98
N GLY A 166 5.31 24.24 0.96
CA GLY A 166 6.76 24.40 1.10
C GLY A 166 7.58 23.13 0.89
N PHE A 167 6.97 21.99 0.54
CA PHE A 167 7.66 20.71 0.37
C PHE A 167 7.53 20.15 -1.05
N PRO A 168 8.50 19.36 -1.53
CA PRO A 168 8.40 18.66 -2.80
C PRO A 168 7.50 17.42 -2.68
N CYS A 169 7.07 16.88 -3.82
CA CYS A 169 6.20 15.71 -3.89
C CYS A 169 6.86 14.39 -3.51
N ASP A 170 8.19 14.33 -3.53
CA ASP A 170 9.00 13.18 -3.17
C ASP A 170 9.59 13.31 -1.76
N CYS A 171 8.86 13.96 -0.83
CA CYS A 171 9.40 14.16 0.50
C CYS A 171 9.50 12.83 1.27
N SER A 172 10.70 12.56 1.77
CA SER A 172 11.00 11.46 2.67
C SER A 172 11.87 11.94 3.82
N LEU A 173 11.75 11.28 4.96
CA LEU A 173 12.61 11.50 6.11
C LEU A 173 13.57 10.32 6.23
N ASP A 174 14.86 10.58 6.00
CA ASP A 174 15.93 9.65 6.33
C ASP A 174 16.39 9.89 7.76
N PHE A 175 16.36 8.84 8.58
CA PHE A 175 16.80 8.87 9.96
C PHE A 175 17.90 7.84 10.20
N PRO A 176 19.17 8.28 10.27
CA PRO A 176 20.26 7.40 10.65
C PRO A 176 20.19 7.10 12.15
N PHE A 177 20.49 5.86 12.54
CA PHE A 177 20.48 5.45 13.93
C PHE A 177 21.66 4.53 14.26
N GLU A 178 22.05 4.55 15.54
CA GLU A 178 23.09 3.70 16.09
C GLU A 178 22.67 3.22 17.49
N ILE A 179 22.54 1.91 17.66
CA ILE A 179 22.31 1.24 18.94
C ILE A 179 23.42 0.23 19.11
N LEU A 180 24.32 0.46 20.07
CA LEU A 180 25.48 -0.40 20.28
C LEU A 180 25.38 -1.18 21.59
N ASN A 181 25.67 -2.48 21.53
CA ASN A 181 25.76 -3.37 22.69
C ASN A 181 24.52 -3.25 23.61
N ALA A 182 23.33 -3.17 23.00
CA ALA A 182 22.07 -3.02 23.68
C ALA A 182 21.57 -4.37 24.21
N GLY A 183 21.34 -4.44 25.52
CA GLY A 183 20.54 -5.49 26.13
C GLY A 183 19.04 -5.15 26.08
N THR A 184 18.21 -5.95 26.73
CA THR A 184 16.74 -5.78 26.77
C THR A 184 16.31 -4.34 27.08
N GLY A 185 15.49 -3.77 26.21
CA GLY A 185 14.89 -2.43 26.37
C GLY A 185 15.88 -1.27 26.27
N VAL A 186 17.14 -1.54 25.93
CA VAL A 186 18.14 -0.50 25.65
C VAL A 186 17.98 -0.06 24.21
N GLY A 187 18.04 1.24 23.97
CA GLY A 187 17.85 1.83 22.66
C GLY A 187 17.91 3.36 22.66
N ILE A 188 17.31 3.96 21.63
CA ILE A 188 17.23 5.41 21.45
C ILE A 188 15.76 5.86 21.34
N SER A 189 15.54 7.13 21.66
CA SER A 189 14.27 7.82 21.48
C SER A 189 14.61 9.23 21.04
N GLU A 190 14.05 9.66 19.92
CA GLU A 190 14.30 10.97 19.33
C GLU A 190 13.00 11.59 18.86
N THR A 191 12.98 12.92 18.81
CA THR A 191 11.86 13.69 18.29
C THR A 191 12.32 14.47 17.06
N VAL A 192 11.55 14.39 15.99
CA VAL A 192 11.82 15.08 14.73
C VAL A 192 10.62 15.94 14.36
N GLU A 193 10.87 17.23 14.18
CA GLU A 193 9.89 18.14 13.59
C GLU A 193 9.68 17.76 12.13
N ALA A 194 8.46 17.37 11.76
CA ALA A 194 8.12 16.93 10.41
C ALA A 194 6.64 17.15 10.08
N THR A 195 6.34 17.24 8.78
CA THR A 195 4.99 17.39 8.25
C THR A 195 4.67 16.24 7.31
N ALA A 196 3.62 15.48 7.62
CA ALA A 196 3.15 14.43 6.73
C ALA A 196 2.55 15.02 5.44
N ALA A 197 2.90 14.40 4.31
CA ALA A 197 2.38 14.69 2.97
C ALA A 197 0.94 14.24 2.72
N ASN A 198 0.26 13.80 3.79
CA ASN A 198 -1.12 13.30 3.85
C ASN A 198 -1.28 11.80 3.48
N PRO A 199 -1.70 10.95 4.43
CA PRO A 199 -0.87 10.25 5.43
C PRO A 199 0.48 9.73 4.90
N ILE A 200 1.40 9.36 5.80
CA ILE A 200 2.66 8.71 5.38
C ILE A 200 2.37 7.36 4.70
N SER A 201 3.17 6.99 3.69
CA SER A 201 2.88 5.82 2.85
C SER A 201 3.61 4.56 3.27
N SER A 202 4.91 4.67 3.55
CA SER A 202 5.77 3.50 3.80
C SER A 202 6.97 3.86 4.68
N LEU A 203 7.51 2.83 5.34
CA LEU A 203 8.80 2.88 6.01
C LEU A 203 9.71 1.83 5.39
N SER A 204 10.86 2.26 4.88
CA SER A 204 11.94 1.37 4.46
C SER A 204 13.08 1.43 5.47
N ILE A 205 13.74 0.32 5.75
CA ILE A 205 14.87 0.26 6.66
C ILE A 205 16.00 -0.55 6.04
N GLU A 206 17.23 -0.05 6.21
CA GLU A 206 18.46 -0.79 6.00
C GLU A 206 19.24 -0.79 7.33
N VAL A 207 19.52 -1.97 7.85
CA VAL A 207 20.21 -2.12 9.13
C VAL A 207 21.35 -3.12 9.02
N GLU A 208 22.51 -2.71 9.51
CA GLU A 208 23.61 -3.62 9.82
C GLU A 208 23.43 -4.13 11.25
N TYR A 209 23.24 -5.43 11.36
CA TYR A 209 23.07 -6.14 12.62
C TYR A 209 24.37 -6.84 13.04
N ALA A 210 24.74 -6.71 14.31
CA ALA A 210 25.82 -7.46 14.91
C ALA A 210 25.40 -8.06 16.26
N ASP A 211 25.44 -9.39 16.34
CA ASP A 211 25.34 -10.11 17.60
C ASP A 211 26.61 -9.87 18.46
N VAL A 212 26.43 -9.47 19.71
CA VAL A 212 27.55 -9.16 20.62
C VAL A 212 27.67 -10.22 21.71
N VAL A 213 26.58 -10.48 22.42
CA VAL A 213 26.45 -11.59 23.37
C VAL A 213 25.20 -12.36 22.95
N GLY A 214 25.43 -13.54 22.37
CA GLY A 214 24.44 -14.35 21.67
C GLY A 214 23.05 -14.48 22.31
N GLY A 215 22.09 -14.73 21.45
CA GLY A 215 20.69 -14.89 21.80
C GLY A 215 19.85 -13.64 21.58
N SER A 216 20.34 -12.64 20.84
CA SER A 216 19.51 -11.65 20.16
C SER A 216 19.64 -11.84 18.64
N TRP A 217 18.69 -11.33 17.87
CA TRP A 217 18.58 -11.45 16.42
C TRP A 217 18.26 -10.09 15.79
N ALA A 218 18.51 -9.94 14.49
CA ALA A 218 18.17 -8.71 13.79
C ALA A 218 16.70 -8.31 13.99
N GLY A 219 15.79 -9.31 13.97
CA GLY A 219 14.35 -9.15 14.15
C GLY A 219 13.89 -8.77 15.56
N ASP A 220 14.81 -8.70 16.53
CA ASP A 220 14.48 -8.22 17.88
C ASP A 220 14.42 -6.70 17.97
N LEU A 221 14.83 -5.97 16.91
CA LEU A 221 14.66 -4.52 16.86
C LEU A 221 13.17 -4.17 17.00
N LEU A 222 12.82 -3.31 17.95
CA LEU A 222 11.47 -2.79 18.14
C LEU A 222 11.48 -1.31 17.76
N LEU A 223 10.75 -0.97 16.70
CA LEU A 223 10.56 0.40 16.23
C LEU A 223 9.18 0.90 16.69
N GLY A 224 9.13 2.07 17.31
CA GLY A 224 7.93 2.82 17.65
C GLY A 224 7.92 4.14 16.88
N LEU A 225 6.78 4.50 16.30
CA LEU A 225 6.59 5.74 15.57
C LEU A 225 5.27 6.37 16.01
N CYS A 226 5.33 7.61 16.49
CA CYS A 226 4.14 8.38 16.87
C CYS A 226 4.04 9.67 16.06
N ASP A 227 2.82 9.98 15.63
CA ASP A 227 2.49 11.26 15.02
C ASP A 227 2.26 12.37 16.09
N PRO A 228 2.22 13.65 15.69
CA PRO A 228 2.01 14.78 16.61
C PRO A 228 0.64 14.77 17.31
N ALA A 229 -0.33 14.00 16.80
CA ALA A 229 -1.65 13.85 17.42
C ALA A 229 -1.66 12.75 18.51
N GLY A 230 -0.56 11.99 18.64
CA GLY A 230 -0.41 10.90 19.60
C GLY A 230 -0.88 9.54 19.09
N THR A 231 -1.11 9.39 17.78
CA THR A 231 -1.32 8.08 17.16
C THR A 231 0.04 7.39 17.05
N CYS A 232 0.18 6.22 17.65
CA CYS A 232 1.43 5.47 17.65
C CYS A 232 1.27 4.09 17.01
N ILE A 233 2.29 3.68 16.26
CA ILE A 233 2.48 2.32 15.76
C ILE A 233 3.77 1.71 16.29
N GLU A 234 3.85 0.40 16.29
CA GLU A 234 5.08 -0.35 16.54
C GLU A 234 5.33 -1.42 15.49
N ILE A 235 6.61 -1.69 15.21
CA ILE A 235 7.07 -2.69 14.23
C ILE A 235 8.14 -3.55 14.89
N GLY A 236 7.97 -4.88 14.80
CA GLY A 236 8.96 -5.84 15.27
C GLY A 236 8.96 -6.07 16.79
N GLY A 237 10.15 -6.24 17.36
CA GLY A 237 10.34 -6.39 18.81
C GLY A 237 10.05 -7.75 19.43
N TYR A 238 9.57 -8.74 18.66
CA TYR A 238 9.28 -10.16 18.97
C TYR A 238 8.60 -10.47 20.34
N ASN A 239 9.22 -10.11 21.46
CA ASN A 239 8.75 -10.35 22.83
C ASN A 239 8.49 -9.07 23.65
N MET A 240 8.81 -7.89 23.13
CA MET A 240 8.51 -6.60 23.75
C MET A 240 7.58 -5.78 22.87
N THR A 241 6.83 -4.91 23.52
CA THR A 241 5.85 -3.99 22.91
C THR A 241 5.91 -2.68 23.68
N TYR A 242 5.75 -1.56 22.98
CA TYR A 242 5.51 -0.26 23.60
C TYR A 242 4.02 -0.10 24.00
N GLY A 243 3.16 -1.00 23.54
CA GLY A 243 1.71 -0.94 23.69
C GLY A 243 1.06 -0.07 22.62
N TYR A 244 1.73 0.13 21.49
CA TYR A 244 1.24 0.88 20.34
C TYR A 244 0.43 -0.02 19.40
N THR A 245 -0.11 0.56 18.33
CA THR A 245 -0.80 -0.25 17.31
C THR A 245 0.22 -1.09 16.55
N ASP A 246 0.07 -2.41 16.58
CA ASP A 246 0.95 -3.34 15.88
C ASP A 246 0.84 -3.14 14.35
N ALA A 247 1.94 -2.72 13.73
CA ALA A 247 2.09 -2.52 12.29
C ALA A 247 2.83 -3.69 11.61
N GLY A 248 3.08 -4.78 12.33
CA GLY A 248 3.65 -6.02 11.82
C GLY A 248 5.07 -6.30 12.33
N GLY A 249 5.55 -7.50 12.00
CA GLY A 249 6.90 -7.94 12.33
C GLY A 249 7.88 -7.72 11.18
N TRP A 250 9.17 -7.79 11.50
CA TRP A 250 10.22 -7.87 10.48
C TRP A 250 10.10 -9.15 9.64
N PRO A 251 10.64 -9.15 8.40
CA PRO A 251 10.68 -10.33 7.56
C PRO A 251 11.29 -11.54 8.26
N GLY A 252 10.81 -12.75 7.94
CA GLY A 252 11.22 -13.98 8.62
C GLY A 252 12.73 -14.27 8.55
N GLU A 253 13.41 -13.80 7.51
CA GLU A 253 14.86 -13.91 7.37
C GLU A 253 15.68 -13.11 8.41
N TRP A 254 15.04 -12.17 9.12
CA TRP A 254 15.65 -11.47 10.26
C TRP A 254 15.73 -12.34 11.53
N GLY A 255 15.13 -13.54 11.50
CA GLY A 255 15.19 -14.52 12.58
C GLY A 255 16.50 -15.33 12.54
N GLY A 256 17.49 -14.92 13.32
CA GLY A 256 18.74 -15.67 13.51
C GLY A 256 19.91 -14.81 14.04
N GLU A 257 21.01 -15.49 14.38
CA GLU A 257 22.21 -14.86 14.98
C GLU A 257 23.22 -14.35 13.93
N SER A 258 22.92 -14.50 12.65
CA SER A 258 23.83 -14.08 11.57
C SER A 258 23.99 -12.57 11.57
N ALA A 259 25.19 -12.08 11.84
CA ALA A 259 25.53 -10.68 11.60
C ALA A 259 25.49 -10.37 10.08
N GLY A 260 25.09 -9.14 9.74
CA GLY A 260 25.08 -8.65 8.38
C GLY A 260 24.00 -7.59 8.13
N THR A 261 23.81 -7.27 6.86
CA THR A 261 22.86 -6.24 6.42
C THR A 261 21.48 -6.85 6.16
N TYR A 262 20.46 -6.18 6.69
CA TYR A 262 19.07 -6.55 6.58
C TYR A 262 18.25 -5.37 6.08
N THR A 263 17.27 -5.64 5.23
CA THR A 263 16.35 -4.63 4.71
C THR A 263 14.91 -5.07 4.85
N ALA A 264 14.02 -4.09 4.99
CA ALA A 264 12.58 -4.31 5.00
C ALA A 264 11.85 -3.05 4.53
N THR A 265 10.66 -3.24 3.95
CA THR A 265 9.74 -2.14 3.64
C THR A 265 8.36 -2.52 4.19
N ILE A 266 7.77 -1.60 4.95
CA ILE A 266 6.47 -1.75 5.60
C ILE A 266 5.52 -0.71 5.02
N ASP A 267 4.32 -1.14 4.63
CA ASP A 267 3.24 -0.25 4.19
C ASP A 267 2.57 0.38 5.41
N LEU A 268 2.56 1.71 5.46
CA LEU A 268 2.00 2.51 6.55
C LEU A 268 0.69 3.21 6.18
N SER A 269 0.25 3.09 4.93
CA SER A 269 -0.89 3.84 4.39
C SER A 269 -2.21 3.63 5.14
N SER A 270 -2.37 2.46 5.80
CA SER A 270 -3.58 2.11 6.54
C SER A 270 -3.63 2.60 7.99
N PHE A 271 -2.53 3.12 8.54
CA PHE A 271 -2.44 3.51 9.96
C PHE A 271 -2.84 4.96 10.21
N GLY A 272 -3.01 5.77 9.15
CA GLY A 272 -3.54 7.13 9.27
C GLY A 272 -2.64 8.12 10.03
N LEU A 273 -1.33 7.86 10.06
CA LEU A 273 -0.35 8.75 10.69
C LEU A 273 -0.23 10.05 9.89
N THR A 274 -0.55 11.17 10.52
CA THR A 274 -0.68 12.48 9.85
C THR A 274 -0.23 13.63 10.74
N GLY A 275 -0.22 14.85 10.19
CA GLY A 275 -0.01 16.07 10.95
C GLY A 275 1.36 16.71 10.75
N SER A 276 1.50 17.88 11.35
CA SER A 276 2.72 18.70 11.34
C SER A 276 3.10 18.99 12.77
N GLY A 277 4.38 18.79 13.11
CA GLY A 277 4.93 19.00 14.44
C GLY A 277 5.94 17.93 14.82
N ASP A 278 6.09 17.71 16.12
CA ASP A 278 6.97 16.71 16.71
C ASP A 278 6.49 15.28 16.44
N TRP A 279 7.26 14.53 15.66
CA TRP A 279 7.13 13.08 15.50
C TRP A 279 8.10 12.37 16.45
N SER A 280 7.62 11.36 17.16
CA SER A 280 8.45 10.57 18.08
C SER A 280 8.88 9.26 17.42
N ILE A 281 10.17 8.98 17.45
CA ILE A 281 10.78 7.74 16.96
C ILE A 281 11.45 7.06 18.15
N GLU A 282 11.16 5.78 18.34
CA GLU A 282 11.75 4.96 19.40
C GLU A 282 12.29 3.66 18.81
N LEU A 283 13.54 3.32 19.11
CA LEU A 283 14.16 2.08 18.66
C LEU A 283 14.80 1.39 19.85
N THR A 284 14.42 0.16 20.16
CA THR A 284 15.00 -0.60 21.27
C THR A 284 15.27 -2.04 20.90
N ASN A 285 16.15 -2.69 21.64
CA ASN A 285 16.23 -4.14 21.63
C ASN A 285 15.00 -4.72 22.35
N GLY A 286 14.07 -5.27 21.57
CA GLY A 286 12.82 -5.88 22.02
C GLY A 286 12.96 -7.30 22.59
N TRP A 287 14.18 -7.82 22.74
CA TRP A 287 14.38 -9.16 23.27
C TRP A 287 14.54 -9.21 24.78
N THR A 288 13.85 -10.15 25.43
CA THR A 288 13.73 -10.24 26.90
C THR A 288 14.86 -11.00 27.62
N SER A 289 15.99 -11.32 26.97
CA SER A 289 17.11 -12.00 27.65
C SER A 289 17.98 -11.05 28.46
N THR A 290 18.20 -11.38 29.73
CA THR A 290 19.00 -10.57 30.66
C THR A 290 20.51 -10.60 30.40
N THR A 291 20.99 -11.43 29.47
CA THR A 291 22.43 -11.57 29.18
C THR A 291 22.78 -11.30 27.72
N ALA A 292 21.80 -11.30 26.82
CA ALA A 292 22.07 -11.07 25.41
C ALA A 292 22.28 -9.58 25.15
N THR A 293 23.20 -9.26 24.24
CA THR A 293 23.40 -7.91 23.74
C THR A 293 23.65 -7.94 22.24
N ALA A 294 23.16 -6.92 21.55
CA ALA A 294 23.31 -6.78 20.10
C ALA A 294 23.49 -5.32 19.71
N SER A 295 23.95 -5.10 18.48
CA SER A 295 24.06 -3.77 17.89
C SER A 295 23.28 -3.70 16.59
N TRP A 296 22.62 -2.56 16.37
CA TRP A 296 21.94 -2.21 15.13
C TRP A 296 22.39 -0.82 14.72
N THR A 297 22.89 -0.71 13.50
CA THR A 297 23.31 0.58 12.93
C THR A 297 22.74 0.67 11.53
N GLY A 298 22.13 1.80 11.16
CA GLY A 298 21.49 1.86 9.86
C GLY A 298 20.73 3.16 9.64
N THR A 299 19.85 3.12 8.66
CA THR A 299 18.96 4.22 8.31
C THR A 299 17.59 3.65 8.05
N PHE A 300 16.55 4.30 8.57
CA PHE A 300 15.21 4.12 8.05
C PHE A 300 14.75 5.37 7.30
N THR A 301 13.92 5.17 6.29
CA THR A 301 13.34 6.18 5.42
C THR A 301 11.83 6.11 5.55
N ILE A 302 11.19 7.22 5.92
CA ILE A 302 9.73 7.33 5.97
C ILE A 302 9.26 8.13 4.75
N ASP A 303 8.54 7.46 3.85
CA ASP A 303 8.00 8.07 2.64
C ASP A 303 6.72 8.85 2.97
N GLY A 304 6.64 10.08 2.45
CA GLY A 304 5.54 11.00 2.74
C GLY A 304 5.66 11.69 4.10
N LEU A 305 6.82 11.61 4.78
CA LEU A 305 7.11 12.43 5.95
C LEU A 305 8.14 13.48 5.58
N CYS A 306 7.71 14.73 5.46
CA CYS A 306 8.59 15.82 5.07
C CYS A 306 9.29 16.36 6.31
N PRO A 307 10.63 16.30 6.42
CA PRO A 307 11.34 16.92 7.53
C PRO A 307 10.96 18.40 7.61
N GLY A 308 10.51 18.85 8.78
CA GLY A 308 10.19 20.24 9.02
C GLY A 308 11.43 21.07 8.74
N VAL A 309 11.27 22.14 7.97
CA VAL A 309 12.36 23.08 7.72
C VAL A 309 12.85 23.68 9.05
N ASN A 310 13.86 23.07 9.66
CA ASN A 310 15.09 23.84 9.71
C ASN A 310 15.56 23.83 8.26
N GLY A 311 15.34 24.94 7.53
CA GLY A 311 15.73 25.02 6.11
C GLY A 311 17.19 24.60 5.91
N PRO A 312 17.66 24.41 4.66
CA PRO A 312 19.10 24.20 4.42
C PRO A 312 19.86 25.23 5.24
N ASP A 313 20.93 24.86 5.96
CA ASP A 313 21.68 25.79 6.80
C ASP A 313 21.94 27.12 6.07
N VAL A 314 21.07 28.10 6.30
CA VAL A 314 21.13 29.40 5.63
C VAL A 314 21.98 30.23 6.56
N GLU A 315 23.27 30.25 6.28
CA GLU A 315 24.19 31.13 7.00
C GLU A 315 23.81 32.59 6.71
N GLY A 316 23.53 33.35 7.77
CA GLY A 316 23.17 34.75 7.67
C GLY A 316 22.94 35.37 9.04
N CYS A 317 22.70 36.68 9.09
CA CYS A 317 22.44 37.34 10.37
C CYS A 317 21.05 36.99 10.89
N THR A 318 20.97 36.44 12.11
CA THR A 318 19.72 36.02 12.77
C THR A 318 19.13 37.07 13.71
N ASP A 319 19.86 38.16 14.00
CA ASP A 319 19.42 39.25 14.89
C ASP A 319 18.52 40.24 14.13
N ASP A 320 17.27 40.41 14.59
CA ASP A 320 16.26 41.28 13.97
C ASP A 320 16.53 42.78 14.13
N LEU A 321 17.51 43.16 14.96
CA LEU A 321 18.01 44.52 15.11
C LEU A 321 19.17 44.85 14.16
N ALA A 322 19.72 43.85 13.45
CA ALA A 322 20.79 44.05 12.49
C ALA A 322 20.27 44.55 11.13
N CYS A 323 21.08 45.35 10.44
CA CYS A 323 20.76 45.94 9.15
C CYS A 323 20.71 44.92 8.00
N ASN A 324 21.37 43.78 8.16
CA ASN A 324 21.39 42.67 7.21
C ASN A 324 20.71 41.42 7.77
N TYR A 325 19.73 41.61 8.66
CA TYR A 325 18.87 40.54 9.14
C TYR A 325 18.29 39.74 7.96
N ASN A 326 18.43 38.42 8.00
CA ASN A 326 17.87 37.50 7.04
C ASN A 326 16.85 36.62 7.75
N ALA A 327 15.56 36.82 7.45
CA ALA A 327 14.47 36.03 8.04
C ALA A 327 14.51 34.54 7.67
N ALA A 328 15.26 34.16 6.63
CA ALA A 328 15.48 32.78 6.25
C ALA A 328 16.76 32.17 6.87
N ALA A 329 17.58 32.94 7.60
CA ALA A 329 18.81 32.43 8.20
C ALA A 329 18.53 31.51 9.39
N THR A 330 19.10 30.31 9.35
CA THR A 330 18.97 29.28 10.41
C THR A 330 20.24 29.14 11.26
N ILE A 331 21.38 29.65 10.77
CA ILE A 331 22.68 29.68 11.47
C ILE A 331 23.27 31.09 11.42
N ASP A 332 23.62 31.66 12.58
CA ASP A 332 24.38 32.92 12.66
C ASP A 332 25.85 32.69 12.28
N ASN A 333 26.28 33.29 11.18
CA ASN A 333 27.67 33.24 10.72
C ASN A 333 28.53 34.40 11.26
N GLY A 334 28.00 35.20 12.18
CA GLY A 334 28.69 36.34 12.78
C GLY A 334 28.78 37.56 11.86
N ALA A 335 28.04 37.57 10.75
CA ALA A 335 28.06 38.66 9.77
C ALA A 335 27.06 39.80 10.10
N CYS A 336 26.43 39.82 11.27
CA CYS A 336 25.47 40.86 11.65
C CYS A 336 26.10 42.27 11.65
N VAL A 337 25.51 43.18 10.87
CA VAL A 337 25.90 44.58 10.77
C VAL A 337 24.90 45.44 11.52
N TYR A 338 25.36 46.17 12.53
CA TYR A 338 24.51 47.07 13.31
C TYR A 338 24.71 48.52 12.90
N ALA A 339 23.64 49.31 12.96
CA ALA A 339 23.73 50.75 12.81
C ALA A 339 24.65 51.35 13.90
N THR A 340 25.49 52.32 13.53
CA THR A 340 26.34 53.04 14.48
C THR A 340 25.95 54.52 14.52
N GLY A 341 25.87 55.11 15.72
CA GLY A 341 25.45 56.49 15.89
C GLY A 341 23.93 56.68 15.80
N CYS A 342 23.45 57.55 14.91
CA CYS A 342 22.04 57.89 14.75
C CYS A 342 21.38 57.22 13.52
N ASP A 343 22.08 56.30 12.87
CA ASP A 343 21.54 55.55 11.74
C ASP A 343 20.50 54.53 12.22
N SER A 344 19.51 54.23 11.38
CA SER A 344 18.47 53.24 11.66
C SER A 344 18.43 52.20 10.56
N CYS A 345 18.45 50.91 10.93
CA CYS A 345 18.23 49.81 10.01
C CYS A 345 16.75 49.77 9.61
N SER A 346 16.44 49.66 8.31
CA SER A 346 15.05 49.59 7.84
C SER A 346 14.41 48.20 7.97
N GLY A 347 15.20 47.18 8.32
CA GLY A 347 14.79 45.78 8.31
C GLY A 347 14.62 45.25 6.88
N ALA A 348 15.39 44.21 6.54
CA ALA A 348 15.39 43.45 5.28
C ALA A 348 15.71 44.23 3.97
N THR A 349 16.69 43.72 3.21
CA THR A 349 16.77 43.85 1.74
C THR A 349 16.84 42.47 1.14
#